data_AF-A0A925S8M6-F1
#
_entry.id   AF-A0A925S8M6-F1
#
_cell.length_a   1.000
_cell.length_b   1.000
_cell.length_c   1.000
_cell.angle_alpha   90.00
_cell.angle_beta   90.00
_cell.angle_gamma   90.00
#
_symmetry.space_group_name_H-M   'P 1'
#
loop_
_entity.id
_entity.type
_entity.pdbx_description
1 polymer ?
#
loop_
_entity_poly.entity_id
_entity_poly.type
_entity_poly.pdbx_seq_one_letter_code
_entity_poly.pdbx_strand_id
1 'polypeptide(L)'
;DIIVCGHSLCGAMKGLISPEGLDEMPAVAAWLKHAERTRRILKDAYSGLNEDQTLNVAIQLNVLGQLESLRTHPSVASKIAQGEITLHGWIYKIETGQVYSYRPKEGQFLELTEIFTGKERSKPQAALNSSM
;
A
#
# COMPACT_ATOMS: atom_id res chain seq x y z
N ASP A 1 -0.12 -0.89 -14.22
CA ASP A 1 -0.28 -1.18 -12.78
C ASP A 1 0.27 -0.03 -11.96
N ILE A 2 -0.20 0.11 -10.72
CA ILE A 2 0.40 0.98 -9.70
C ILE A 2 0.62 0.12 -8.46
N ILE A 3 1.82 0.17 -7.89
CA ILE A 3 2.18 -0.55 -6.68
C ILE A 3 2.50 0.46 -5.59
N VAL A 4 1.79 0.38 -4.47
CA VAL A 4 2.19 1.03 -3.21
C VAL A 4 3.04 0.03 -2.45
N CYS A 5 4.35 0.29 -2.39
CA CYS A 5 5.30 -0.60 -1.71
C CYS A 5 5.75 0.03 -0.39
N GLY A 6 5.36 -0.58 0.73
CA GLY A 6 5.98 -0.36 2.02
C GLY A 6 7.23 -1.25 2.17
N HIS A 7 8.01 -1.04 3.22
CA HIS A 7 9.17 -1.86 3.49
C HIS A 7 9.40 -2.04 4.99
N SER A 8 10.05 -3.15 5.37
CA SER A 8 10.48 -3.38 6.75
C SER A 8 11.41 -2.26 7.24
N LEU A 9 11.48 -2.09 8.56
CA LEU A 9 12.34 -1.12 9.22
C LEU A 9 12.11 0.35 8.80
N CYS A 10 10.91 0.68 8.27
CA CYS A 10 10.61 2.01 7.74
C CYS A 10 10.76 3.12 8.79
N GLY A 11 11.78 3.97 8.62
CA GLY A 11 12.07 5.10 9.53
C GLY A 11 10.92 6.11 9.64
N ALA A 12 10.15 6.33 8.57
CA ALA A 12 8.98 7.20 8.60
C ALA A 12 7.88 6.64 9.52
N MET A 13 7.64 5.32 9.49
CA MET A 13 6.68 4.69 10.38
C MET A 13 7.19 4.62 11.82
N LYS A 14 8.50 4.47 12.04
CA LYS A 14 9.11 4.63 13.37
C LYS A 14 8.86 6.03 13.92
N GLY A 15 9.12 7.08 13.14
CA GLY A 15 8.84 8.47 13.53
C GLY A 15 7.35 8.75 13.76
N LEU A 16 6.46 8.08 13.03
CA LEU A 16 5.01 8.18 13.26
C LEU A 16 4.58 7.56 14.60
N ILE A 17 5.20 6.46 15.01
CA ILE A 17 4.91 5.74 16.26
C ILE A 17 5.54 6.48 17.45
N SER A 18 6.81 6.88 17.32
CA SER A 18 7.63 7.51 18.35
C SER A 18 8.15 8.87 17.85
N PRO A 19 7.38 9.96 18.06
CA PRO A 19 7.69 11.26 17.47
C PRO A 19 8.79 12.05 18.19
N GLU A 20 9.36 11.52 19.27
CA GLU A 20 10.37 12.18 20.12
C GLU A 20 11.64 12.60 19.36
N GLY A 21 11.91 12.01 18.18
CA GLY A 21 13.02 12.39 17.29
C GLY A 21 12.67 13.39 16.18
N LEU A 22 11.44 13.90 16.13
CA LEU A 22 10.96 14.76 15.04
C LEU A 22 11.06 16.26 15.32
N ASP A 23 11.48 16.67 16.53
CA ASP A 23 11.54 18.07 16.93
C ASP A 23 12.47 18.90 16.03
N GLU A 24 13.58 18.32 15.59
CA GLU A 24 14.52 18.95 14.65
C GLU A 24 14.10 18.78 13.16
N MET A 25 12.98 18.10 12.89
CA MET A 25 12.52 17.75 11.54
C MET A 25 11.07 18.20 11.27
N PRO A 26 10.73 19.50 11.38
CA PRO A 26 9.36 19.98 11.29
C PRO A 26 8.68 19.69 9.95
N ALA A 27 9.43 19.67 8.85
CA ALA A 27 8.91 19.29 7.54
C ALA A 27 8.49 17.80 7.48
N VAL A 28 9.27 16.92 8.12
CA VAL A 28 8.95 15.50 8.22
C VAL A 28 7.75 15.30 9.15
N ALA A 29 7.72 15.98 10.30
CA ALA A 29 6.58 15.95 11.21
C ALA A 29 5.28 16.40 10.52
N ALA A 30 5.33 17.47 9.72
CA ALA A 30 4.19 17.93 8.93
C ALA A 30 3.77 16.91 7.87
N TRP A 31 4.72 16.32 7.16
CA TRP A 31 4.45 15.28 6.16
C TRP A 31 3.81 14.03 6.76
N LEU A 32 4.28 13.57 7.93
CA LEU A 32 3.75 12.39 8.61
C LEU A 32 2.29 12.54 9.05
N LYS A 33 1.74 13.76 9.11
CA LYS A 33 0.30 13.99 9.36
C LYS A 33 -0.58 13.33 8.31
N HIS A 34 -0.09 13.10 7.09
CA HIS A 34 -0.83 12.35 6.07
C HIS A 34 -1.01 10.87 6.41
N ALA A 35 -0.19 10.33 7.32
CA ALA A 35 -0.29 8.96 7.83
C ALA A 35 -0.98 8.88 9.20
N GLU A 36 -1.59 9.96 9.68
CA GLU A 36 -2.22 10.04 11.00
C GLU A 36 -3.32 8.97 11.21
N ARG A 37 -4.02 8.56 10.16
CA ARG A 37 -4.98 7.45 10.21
C ARG A 37 -4.32 6.15 10.69
N THR A 38 -3.11 5.85 10.23
CA THR A 38 -2.34 4.68 10.65
C THR A 38 -2.08 4.71 12.16
N ARG A 39 -1.63 5.86 12.68
CA ARG A 39 -1.36 6.04 14.11
C ARG A 39 -2.61 5.82 14.98
N ARG A 40 -3.76 6.35 14.54
CA ARG A 40 -5.04 6.15 15.25
C ARG A 40 -5.45 4.68 15.30
N ILE A 41 -5.47 4.01 14.16
CA ILE A 41 -5.86 2.58 14.08
C ILE A 41 -4.93 1.72 14.93
N LEU A 42 -3.62 1.99 14.89
CA LEU A 42 -2.63 1.28 15.70
C LEU A 42 -2.93 1.41 17.20
N LYS A 43 -3.23 2.63 17.66
CA LYS A 43 -3.57 2.89 19.06
C LYS A 43 -4.89 2.23 19.48
N ASP A 44 -5.90 2.26 18.63
CA ASP A 44 -7.25 1.83 18.97
C ASP A 44 -7.45 0.31 18.87
N ALA A 45 -6.77 -0.36 17.92
CA ALA A 45 -7.01 -1.77 17.61
C ALA A 45 -5.81 -2.71 17.87
N TYR A 46 -4.61 -2.17 18.10
CA TYR A 46 -3.36 -2.95 18.21
C TYR A 46 -2.56 -2.61 19.47
N SER A 47 -3.24 -2.45 20.60
CA SER A 47 -2.60 -2.24 21.91
C SER A 47 -1.87 -3.50 22.39
N GLY A 48 -0.68 -3.35 22.99
CA GLY A 48 0.04 -4.44 23.66
C GLY A 48 1.00 -5.24 22.78
N LEU A 49 1.18 -4.85 21.52
CA LEU A 49 2.23 -5.38 20.65
C LEU A 49 3.62 -4.91 21.12
N ASN A 50 4.64 -5.71 20.85
CA ASN A 50 6.02 -5.25 21.00
C ASN A 50 6.39 -4.26 19.89
N GLU A 51 7.57 -3.63 20.01
CA GLU A 51 8.00 -2.57 19.07
C GLU A 51 8.05 -3.04 17.61
N ASP A 52 8.66 -4.20 17.34
CA ASP A 52 8.79 -4.75 15.99
C ASP A 52 7.43 -5.11 15.38
N GLN A 53 6.54 -5.72 16.17
CA GLN A 53 5.17 -6.02 15.76
C GLN A 53 4.38 -4.74 15.46
N THR A 54 4.50 -3.74 16.32
CA THR A 54 3.87 -2.43 16.18
C THR A 54 4.31 -1.76 14.89
N LEU A 55 5.63 -1.75 14.61
CA LEU A 55 6.19 -1.20 13.39
C LEU A 55 5.68 -1.94 12.13
N ASN A 56 5.69 -3.27 12.16
CA ASN A 56 5.20 -4.09 11.04
C ASN A 56 3.72 -3.81 10.72
N VAL A 57 2.88 -3.70 11.76
CA VAL A 57 1.46 -3.35 11.60
C VAL A 57 1.32 -1.93 11.04
N ALA A 58 2.08 -0.96 11.55
CA ALA A 58 2.04 0.42 11.05
C ALA A 58 2.39 0.53 9.57
N ILE A 59 3.42 -0.19 9.11
CA ILE A 59 3.81 -0.23 7.69
C ILE A 59 2.66 -0.78 6.84
N GLN A 60 2.08 -1.91 7.25
CA GLN A 60 0.95 -2.53 6.53
C GLN A 60 -0.27 -1.59 6.46
N LEU A 61 -0.66 -1.02 7.60
CA LEU A 61 -1.77 -0.06 7.68
C LEU A 61 -1.53 1.18 6.81
N ASN A 62 -0.29 1.69 6.78
CA ASN A 62 0.04 2.82 5.93
C ASN A 62 -0.09 2.45 4.44
N VAL A 63 0.40 1.29 4.00
CA VAL A 63 0.21 0.82 2.61
C VAL A 63 -1.28 0.75 2.27
N LEU A 64 -2.10 0.19 3.15
CA LEU A 64 -3.56 0.10 2.96
C LEU A 64 -4.21 1.49 2.89
N GLY A 65 -3.80 2.41 3.76
CA GLY A 65 -4.27 3.80 3.74
C GLY A 65 -3.92 4.53 2.45
N GLN A 66 -2.69 4.38 1.94
CA GLN A 66 -2.28 4.99 0.66
C GLN A 66 -3.03 4.38 -0.52
N LEU A 67 -3.33 3.08 -0.51
CA LEU A 67 -4.19 2.47 -1.52
C LEU A 67 -5.60 3.05 -1.51
N GLU A 68 -6.18 3.29 -0.33
CA GLU A 68 -7.49 3.93 -0.19
C GLU A 68 -7.48 5.37 -0.72
N SER A 69 -6.44 6.15 -0.39
CA SER A 69 -6.23 7.49 -0.96
C SER A 69 -6.15 7.45 -2.49
N LEU A 70 -5.37 6.53 -3.06
CA LEU A 70 -5.27 6.39 -4.52
C LEU A 70 -6.59 5.96 -5.17
N ARG A 71 -7.37 5.07 -4.54
CA ARG A 71 -8.69 4.67 -5.06
C ARG A 71 -9.66 5.83 -5.19
N THR A 72 -9.52 6.86 -4.36
CA THR A 72 -10.39 8.05 -4.37
C THR A 72 -9.84 9.19 -5.24
N HIS A 73 -8.59 9.10 -5.69
CA HIS A 73 -8.00 10.12 -6.56
C HIS A 73 -8.66 10.10 -7.95
N PRO A 74 -9.18 11.24 -8.48
CA PRO A 74 -10.01 11.25 -9.69
C PRO A 74 -9.40 10.56 -10.92
N SER A 75 -8.14 10.84 -11.22
CA SER A 75 -7.45 10.24 -12.38
C SER A 75 -7.20 8.74 -12.23
N VAL A 76 -7.06 8.25 -10.99
CA VAL A 76 -6.83 6.83 -10.69
C VAL A 76 -8.16 6.10 -10.68
N ALA A 77 -9.17 6.65 -10.01
CA ALA A 77 -10.53 6.13 -9.98
C ALA A 77 -11.11 5.93 -11.39
N SER A 78 -10.96 6.92 -12.28
CA SER A 78 -11.39 6.83 -13.68
C SER A 78 -10.74 5.66 -14.42
N LYS A 79 -9.42 5.49 -14.27
CA LYS A 79 -8.67 4.42 -14.96
C LYS A 79 -8.94 3.04 -14.38
N ILE A 80 -9.20 2.94 -13.07
CA ILE A 80 -9.65 1.69 -12.44
C ILE A 80 -11.02 1.29 -12.98
N ALA A 81 -11.97 2.24 -13.07
CA ALA A 81 -13.32 1.98 -13.59
C ALA A 81 -13.32 1.52 -15.05
N GLN A 82 -12.34 1.99 -15.85
CA GLN A 82 -12.12 1.57 -17.23
C GLN A 82 -11.35 0.24 -17.36
N GLY A 83 -10.85 -0.32 -16.26
CA GLY A 83 -10.02 -1.53 -16.28
C GLY A 83 -8.60 -1.32 -16.84
N GLU A 84 -8.14 -0.07 -16.96
CA GLU A 84 -6.84 0.26 -17.54
C GLU A 84 -5.67 0.09 -16.55
N ILE A 85 -5.95 0.25 -15.25
CA ILE A 85 -4.97 0.10 -14.18
C ILE A 85 -5.52 -0.75 -13.04
N THR A 86 -4.60 -1.47 -12.40
CA THR A 86 -4.83 -2.20 -11.15
C THR A 86 -3.92 -1.64 -10.07
N LEU A 87 -4.41 -1.54 -8.84
CA LEU A 87 -3.64 -1.15 -7.66
C LEU A 87 -3.20 -2.38 -6.87
N HIS A 88 -1.95 -2.37 -6.43
CA HIS A 88 -1.36 -3.45 -5.63
C HIS A 88 -0.70 -2.87 -4.38
N GLY A 89 -0.88 -3.51 -3.22
CA GLY A 89 -0.19 -3.17 -1.98
C GLY A 89 0.89 -4.19 -1.68
N TRP A 90 2.15 -3.75 -1.60
CA TRP A 90 3.29 -4.62 -1.37
C TRP A 90 4.05 -4.23 -0.10
N ILE A 91 4.72 -5.20 0.50
CA ILE A 91 5.69 -5.02 1.59
C ILE A 91 6.99 -5.70 1.17
N TYR A 92 8.07 -4.94 1.07
CA TYR A 92 9.41 -5.45 0.84
C TYR A 92 10.13 -5.66 2.18
N LYS A 93 10.55 -6.88 2.47
CA LYS A 93 11.34 -7.20 3.66
C LYS A 93 12.82 -7.07 3.32
N ILE A 94 13.43 -5.94 3.71
CA ILE A 94 14.83 -5.60 3.39
C ILE A 94 15.80 -6.67 3.89
N GLU A 95 15.52 -7.27 5.04
CA GLU A 95 16.40 -8.25 5.69
C GLU A 95 16.53 -9.55 4.89
N THR A 96 15.48 -9.94 4.16
CA THR A 96 15.42 -11.24 3.46
C THR A 96 15.28 -11.10 1.95
N GLY A 97 14.98 -9.89 1.44
CA GLY A 97 14.65 -9.66 0.05
C GLY A 97 13.25 -10.14 -0.36
N GLN A 98 12.46 -10.68 0.57
CA GLN A 98 11.12 -11.19 0.29
C GLN A 98 10.13 -10.06 0.04
N VAL A 99 9.15 -10.32 -0.83
CA VAL A 99 8.06 -9.40 -1.13
C VAL A 99 6.75 -10.06 -0.73
N TYR A 100 5.90 -9.33 -0.02
CA TYR A 100 4.56 -9.76 0.34
C TYR A 100 3.55 -8.86 -0.35
N SER A 101 2.49 -9.44 -0.91
CA SER A 101 1.43 -8.72 -1.60
C SER A 101 0.12 -8.85 -0.84
N TYR A 102 -0.59 -7.73 -0.67
CA TYR A 102 -1.89 -7.71 -0.04
C TYR A 102 -2.90 -8.49 -0.88
N ARG A 103 -3.64 -9.36 -0.21
CA ARG A 103 -4.66 -10.22 -0.79
C ARG A 103 -6.01 -9.84 -0.17
N PRO A 104 -6.86 -9.09 -0.89
CA PRO A 104 -8.07 -8.51 -0.30
C PRO A 104 -9.11 -9.51 0.18
N LYS A 105 -9.17 -10.72 -0.40
CA LYS A 105 -10.15 -11.75 0.03
C LYS A 105 -9.77 -12.36 1.38
N GLU A 106 -8.47 -12.43 1.65
CA GLU A 106 -7.85 -13.01 2.83
C GLU A 106 -7.61 -11.94 3.91
N GLY A 107 -7.60 -10.67 3.53
CA GLY A 107 -7.33 -9.55 4.43
C GLY A 107 -5.89 -9.51 4.93
N GLN A 108 -4.94 -10.13 4.22
CA GLN A 108 -3.57 -10.33 4.68
C GLN A 108 -2.54 -10.06 3.59
N PHE A 109 -1.31 -9.78 3.99
CA PHE A 109 -0.15 -9.77 3.09
C PHE A 109 0.45 -11.18 3.03
N LEU A 110 0.42 -11.78 1.83
CA LEU A 110 0.98 -13.11 1.59
C LEU A 110 2.24 -13.00 0.74
N GLU A 111 3.20 -13.89 0.97
CA GLU A 111 4.46 -13.89 0.23
C GLU A 111 4.22 -14.08 -1.27
N LEU A 112 4.91 -13.28 -2.09
CA LEU A 112 4.85 -13.36 -3.53
C LEU A 112 5.85 -14.42 -4.00
N THR A 113 5.41 -15.67 -3.97
CA THR A 113 6.22 -16.85 -4.34
C THR A 113 6.15 -17.21 -5.82
N GLU A 114 5.18 -16.66 -6.56
CA GLU A 114 4.96 -16.95 -7.98
C GLU A 114 5.41 -15.81 -8.89
N ILE A 115 6.16 -16.15 -9.94
CA ILE A 115 6.49 -15.25 -11.06
C ILE A 115 5.25 -15.14 -11.94
N PHE A 116 4.56 -14.01 -11.93
CA PHE A 116 3.50 -13.75 -12.90
C PHE A 116 4.12 -13.54 -14.28
N THR A 117 4.03 -14.57 -15.14
CA THR A 117 4.13 -14.37 -16.59
C THR A 117 2.87 -13.62 -17.02
N GLY A 118 3.02 -12.35 -17.38
CA GLY A 118 1.91 -11.43 -17.64
C GLY A 118 0.90 -12.02 -18.63
N LYS A 119 -0.36 -12.08 -18.21
CA LYS A 119 -1.49 -12.35 -19.13
C LYS A 119 -1.58 -11.14 -20.06
N GLU A 120 -1.38 -11.36 -21.36
CA GLU A 120 -1.60 -10.34 -22.39
C GLU A 120 -2.98 -9.70 -22.19
N ARG A 121 -3.00 -8.36 -22.14
CA ARG A 121 -4.24 -7.60 -22.19
C ARG A 121 -4.86 -7.85 -23.57
N SER A 122 -5.83 -8.75 -23.66
CA SER A 122 -6.64 -8.88 -24.87
C SER A 122 -7.33 -7.55 -25.11
N LYS A 123 -6.99 -6.89 -26.23
CA LYS A 123 -7.70 -5.70 -26.69
C LYS A 123 -9.19 -6.03 -26.80
N PRO A 124 -10.11 -5.14 -26.42
CA PRO A 124 -11.51 -5.31 -26.77
C PRO A 124 -11.63 -5.35 -28.30
N GLN A 125 -12.13 -6.47 -28.82
CA GLN A 125 -12.47 -6.63 -30.23
C GLN A 125 -13.57 -5.62 -30.54
N ALA A 126 -13.22 -4.53 -31.23
CA ALA A 126 -14.23 -3.64 -31.77
C ALA A 126 -15.11 -4.45 -32.74
N ALA A 127 -16.38 -4.62 -32.38
CA ALA A 127 -17.39 -5.12 -33.28
C ALA A 127 -17.64 -4.06 -34.37
N LEU A 128 -16.87 -4.13 -35.45
CA LEU A 128 -17.21 -3.53 -36.73
C LEU A 128 -17.81 -4.64 -37.61
N ASN A 129 -19.06 -5.00 -37.31
CA ASN A 129 -19.93 -5.60 -38.32
C ASN A 129 -20.80 -4.47 -38.88
N SER A 130 -20.38 -3.93 -40.02
CA SER A 130 -21.24 -3.13 -40.89
C SER A 130 -20.82 -3.35 -42.36
N SER A 131 -21.63 -4.17 -43.04
CA SER A 131 -22.10 -3.94 -44.41
C SER A 131 -21.10 -3.98 -45.57
N MET A 132 -21.07 -5.11 -46.31
CA MET A 132 -21.64 -5.30 -47.66
C MET A 132 -21.21 -6.66 -48.23
#